data_AF-A0A8J2Q0A8-F1
#
_entry.id   AF-A0A8J2Q0A8-F1
#
_cell.length_a   1.000
_cell.length_b   1.000
_cell.length_c   1.000
_cell.angle_alpha   90.00
_cell.angle_beta   90.00
_cell.angle_gamma   90.00
#
_symmetry.space_group_name_H-M   'P 1'
#
loop_
_entity.id
_entity.type
_entity.pdbx_description
1 polymer ?
#
loop_
_entity_poly.entity_id
_entity_poly.type
_entity_poly.pdbx_seq_one_letter_code
_entity_poly.pdbx_strand_id
1 'polypeptide(L)'
;MRRTYQAVTQDYLEYTSSKHWPVLLYTVAFLHTIVQERRKFGSLGWNIPYEFNKADYTASVQFVQNHLEDLDPKKHTISWPTVCYMLGEVQYGGRVTDDFDKRLLNTFTSSWFCEPLLHGQFEFYKGYKAPTSRNLTIIQETLNNLPIMDSPQVFGLHANADITYQINGVKNIFEAILGVQPKQSGGGGESRESVVFKLADDMLKKLPMPYVSFEVKDALNRLGALLPMNIFLRQELDRMNRVLLAVRETLCDLKLAIEGTIIMSTTLREALDAMYDAQVPPSWKRISWDSGSIGFWFTELLDRHNQFRVWLTGGKPKVFWMTGFFNPQGFLTAMRQEVTRAHKGWALDSVVLQNVVTRFWKEEITEHPSEGVYVHGLFVEGASVEKKTGKLVESRPKVLFEPVPVIFIFAVNSTSGKDPRLYECPVYRKPKRTDANYIGSIDFQTDISPRHWVLRGVALLCDIK
;
A
#
# COMPACT_ATOMS: atom_id res chain seq x y z
N MET A 1 -5.05 -17.69 -19.85
CA MET A 1 -4.40 -18.52 -20.89
C MET A 1 -5.37 -19.29 -21.78
N ARG A 2 -6.06 -20.37 -21.32
CA ARG A 2 -6.93 -21.18 -22.20
C ARG A 2 -7.99 -20.34 -22.95
N ARG A 3 -8.71 -19.46 -22.23
CA ARG A 3 -9.68 -18.52 -22.82
C ARG A 3 -9.05 -17.57 -23.85
N THR A 4 -7.86 -17.05 -23.57
CA THR A 4 -7.12 -16.14 -24.47
C THR A 4 -6.73 -16.84 -25.77
N TYR A 5 -6.35 -18.11 -25.67
CA TYR A 5 -5.92 -18.94 -26.81
C TYR A 5 -7.05 -19.60 -27.59
N GLN A 6 -8.30 -19.58 -27.10
CA GLN A 6 -9.45 -20.13 -27.84
C GLN A 6 -9.67 -19.47 -29.21
N ALA A 7 -9.26 -18.20 -29.36
CA ALA A 7 -9.40 -17.45 -30.61
C ALA A 7 -8.20 -17.63 -31.57
N VAL A 8 -7.16 -18.38 -31.17
CA VAL A 8 -5.95 -18.58 -31.97
C VAL A 8 -6.13 -19.79 -32.89
N THR A 9 -6.13 -19.54 -34.20
CA THR A 9 -6.20 -20.57 -35.25
C THR A 9 -4.81 -20.97 -35.76
N GLN A 10 -4.70 -22.06 -36.53
CA GLN A 10 -3.45 -22.46 -37.18
C GLN A 10 -2.94 -21.36 -38.12
N ASP A 11 -3.84 -20.74 -38.90
CA ASP A 11 -3.51 -19.60 -39.77
C ASP A 11 -2.91 -18.42 -38.98
N TYR A 12 -3.38 -18.20 -37.74
CA TYR A 12 -2.84 -17.15 -36.87
C TYR A 12 -1.41 -17.46 -36.39
N LEU A 13 -1.08 -18.74 -36.20
CA LEU A 13 0.28 -19.20 -35.85
C LEU A 13 1.22 -19.20 -37.07
N GLU A 14 0.67 -19.30 -38.28
CA GLU A 14 1.42 -19.30 -39.54
C GLU A 14 1.51 -17.92 -40.19
N TYR A 15 0.92 -16.89 -39.57
CA TYR A 15 0.88 -15.52 -40.05
C TYR A 15 2.24 -14.98 -40.54
N THR A 16 3.33 -15.25 -39.81
CA THR A 16 4.68 -14.82 -40.19
C THR A 16 5.65 -15.99 -40.31
N SER A 17 6.63 -15.85 -41.21
CA SER A 17 7.75 -16.78 -41.35
C SER A 17 8.75 -16.69 -40.19
N SER A 18 8.67 -15.66 -39.33
CA SER A 18 9.57 -15.51 -38.19
C SER A 18 9.46 -16.65 -37.16
N LYS A 19 10.58 -17.31 -36.85
CA LYS A 19 10.65 -18.38 -35.84
C LYS A 19 10.30 -17.92 -34.42
N HIS A 20 10.36 -16.61 -34.17
CA HIS A 20 10.12 -16.01 -32.84
C HIS A 20 8.63 -15.78 -32.55
N TRP A 21 7.78 -15.82 -33.58
CA TRP A 21 6.35 -15.49 -33.47
C TRP A 21 5.58 -16.33 -32.44
N PRO A 22 5.64 -17.68 -32.42
CA PRO A 22 4.87 -18.48 -31.48
C PRO A 22 5.22 -18.15 -30.01
N VAL A 23 6.52 -17.93 -29.75
CA VAL A 23 7.03 -17.59 -28.41
C VAL A 23 6.53 -16.21 -27.98
N LEU A 24 6.59 -15.21 -28.86
CA LEU A 24 6.14 -13.86 -28.55
C LEU A 24 4.62 -13.76 -28.39
N LEU A 25 3.85 -14.44 -29.26
CA LEU A 25 2.40 -14.53 -29.12
C LEU A 25 2.01 -15.13 -27.76
N TYR A 26 2.69 -16.22 -27.36
CA TYR A 26 2.50 -16.82 -26.04
C TYR A 26 2.85 -15.87 -24.91
N THR A 27 3.96 -15.14 -25.05
CA THR A 27 4.42 -14.19 -24.04
C THR A 27 3.43 -13.04 -23.86
N VAL A 28 2.84 -12.51 -24.95
CA VAL A 28 1.80 -11.47 -24.89
C VAL A 28 0.52 -12.01 -24.27
N ALA A 29 0.10 -13.24 -24.61
CA ALA A 29 -1.06 -13.87 -24.00
C ALA A 29 -0.85 -14.17 -22.51
N PHE A 30 0.38 -14.54 -22.13
CA PHE A 30 0.78 -14.74 -20.74
C PHE A 30 0.73 -13.42 -19.98
N LEU A 31 1.34 -12.36 -20.52
CA LEU A 31 1.22 -11.00 -19.96
C LEU A 31 -0.24 -10.59 -19.78
N HIS A 32 -1.08 -10.76 -20.80
CA HIS A 32 -2.50 -10.45 -20.73
C HIS A 32 -3.22 -11.20 -19.60
N THR A 33 -2.88 -12.48 -19.41
CA THR A 33 -3.44 -13.28 -18.33
C THR A 33 -2.96 -12.78 -16.97
N ILE A 34 -1.66 -12.50 -16.82
CA ILE A 34 -1.10 -12.05 -15.53
C ILE A 34 -1.67 -10.69 -15.11
N VAL A 35 -1.81 -9.74 -16.04
CA VAL A 35 -2.36 -8.42 -15.69
C VAL A 35 -3.82 -8.51 -15.23
N GLN A 36 -4.62 -9.43 -15.80
CA GLN A 36 -6.00 -9.68 -15.37
C GLN A 36 -6.06 -10.42 -14.03
N GLU A 37 -5.31 -11.50 -13.88
CA GLU A 37 -5.37 -12.39 -12.73
C GLU A 37 -4.77 -11.75 -11.47
N ARG A 38 -3.76 -10.87 -11.61
CA ARG A 38 -3.20 -10.13 -10.46
C ARG A 38 -4.23 -9.28 -9.73
N ARG A 39 -5.33 -8.86 -10.38
CA ARG A 39 -6.42 -8.10 -9.74
C ARG A 39 -7.05 -8.86 -8.56
N LYS A 40 -7.00 -10.19 -8.58
CA LYS A 40 -7.54 -11.04 -7.50
C LYS A 40 -6.87 -10.79 -6.15
N PHE A 41 -5.61 -10.35 -6.16
CA PHE A 41 -4.81 -10.13 -4.95
C PHE A 41 -4.95 -8.71 -4.37
N GLY A 42 -5.91 -7.91 -4.83
CA GLY A 42 -6.13 -6.54 -4.35
C GLY A 42 -4.88 -5.67 -4.50
N SER A 43 -4.59 -4.82 -3.51
CA SER A 43 -3.46 -3.88 -3.53
C SER A 43 -2.07 -4.55 -3.56
N LEU A 44 -1.96 -5.84 -3.25
CA LEU A 44 -0.71 -6.59 -3.44
C LEU A 44 -0.47 -6.90 -4.93
N GLY A 45 -1.55 -7.09 -5.69
CA GLY A 45 -1.53 -7.31 -7.13
C GLY A 45 -1.39 -6.02 -7.92
N TRP A 46 -2.34 -5.11 -7.73
CA TRP A 46 -2.39 -3.78 -8.34
C TRP A 46 -2.91 -2.78 -7.32
N ASN A 47 -2.30 -1.60 -7.21
CA ASN A 47 -2.80 -0.51 -6.37
C ASN A 47 -4.23 -0.14 -6.78
N ILE A 48 -4.48 -0.05 -8.10
CA ILE A 48 -5.79 0.25 -8.68
C ILE A 48 -6.28 -0.95 -9.53
N PRO A 49 -7.55 -1.39 -9.39
CA PRO A 49 -8.05 -2.58 -10.08
C PRO A 49 -8.42 -2.32 -11.56
N TYR A 50 -7.42 -2.10 -12.42
CA TYR A 50 -7.59 -1.81 -13.84
C TYR A 50 -8.35 -2.90 -14.61
N GLU A 51 -9.18 -2.49 -15.56
CA GLU A 51 -9.88 -3.41 -16.45
C GLU A 51 -9.18 -3.51 -17.80
N PHE A 52 -8.42 -4.60 -17.98
CA PHE A 52 -7.80 -4.98 -19.24
C PHE A 52 -8.72 -5.90 -20.03
N ASN A 53 -8.97 -5.56 -21.29
CA ASN A 53 -9.94 -6.23 -22.15
C ASN A 53 -9.29 -6.87 -23.38
N LYS A 54 -10.11 -7.55 -24.20
CA LYS A 54 -9.65 -8.23 -25.40
C LYS A 54 -9.05 -7.28 -26.45
N ALA A 55 -9.48 -6.01 -26.50
CA ALA A 55 -8.95 -5.04 -27.44
C ALA A 55 -7.48 -4.73 -27.13
N ASP A 56 -7.12 -4.60 -25.85
CA ASP A 56 -5.73 -4.36 -25.43
C ASP A 56 -4.81 -5.52 -25.85
N TYR A 57 -5.29 -6.76 -25.68
CA TYR A 57 -4.60 -7.96 -26.18
C TYR A 57 -4.43 -7.94 -27.69
N THR A 58 -5.53 -7.71 -28.42
CA THR A 58 -5.53 -7.75 -29.89
C THR A 58 -4.61 -6.68 -30.49
N ALA A 59 -4.64 -5.46 -29.94
CA ALA A 59 -3.76 -4.37 -30.36
C ALA A 59 -2.29 -4.67 -30.04
N SER A 60 -2.01 -5.27 -28.88
CA SER A 60 -0.65 -5.70 -28.51
C SER A 60 -0.10 -6.77 -29.45
N VAL A 61 -0.93 -7.74 -29.82
CA VAL A 61 -0.53 -8.80 -30.75
C VAL A 61 -0.29 -8.23 -32.15
N GLN A 62 -1.18 -7.38 -32.64
CA GLN A 62 -1.02 -6.69 -33.93
C GLN A 62 0.26 -5.85 -33.98
N PHE A 63 0.60 -5.15 -32.89
CA PHE A 63 1.87 -4.43 -32.80
C PHE A 63 3.07 -5.39 -32.96
N VAL A 64 3.08 -6.53 -32.26
CA VAL A 64 4.18 -7.51 -32.37
C VAL A 64 4.27 -8.09 -33.78
N GLN A 65 3.14 -8.34 -34.46
CA GLN A 65 3.10 -8.79 -35.85
C GLN A 65 3.81 -7.79 -36.77
N ASN A 66 3.35 -6.53 -36.75
CA ASN A 66 3.93 -5.47 -37.57
C ASN A 66 5.41 -5.27 -37.24
N HIS A 67 5.78 -5.30 -35.95
CA HIS A 67 7.17 -5.14 -35.54
C HIS A 67 8.09 -6.25 -36.07
N LEU A 68 7.60 -7.49 -36.15
CA LEU A 68 8.36 -8.62 -36.70
C LEU A 68 8.50 -8.58 -38.22
N GLU A 69 7.49 -8.05 -38.93
CA GLU A 69 7.53 -7.87 -40.39
C GLU A 69 8.49 -6.75 -40.80
N ASP A 70 8.54 -5.67 -40.02
CA ASP A 70 9.41 -4.51 -40.25
C ASP A 70 10.89 -4.76 -39.87
N LEU A 71 11.23 -5.95 -39.36
CA LEU A 71 12.62 -6.27 -39.01
C LEU A 71 13.50 -6.34 -40.25
N ASP A 72 14.66 -5.67 -40.18
CA ASP A 72 15.67 -5.71 -41.24
C ASP A 72 16.10 -7.18 -41.52
N PRO A 73 15.91 -7.67 -42.76
CA PRO A 73 16.30 -9.02 -43.18
C PRO A 73 17.79 -9.34 -42.96
N LYS A 74 18.65 -8.33 -42.77
CA LYS A 74 20.08 -8.52 -42.52
C LYS A 74 20.44 -8.63 -41.04
N LYS A 75 19.61 -8.09 -40.13
CA LYS A 75 19.92 -8.04 -38.69
C LYS A 75 19.10 -9.02 -37.86
N HIS A 76 17.83 -9.31 -38.23
CA HIS A 76 16.95 -10.26 -37.52
C HIS A 76 16.90 -10.10 -35.97
N THR A 77 17.28 -8.95 -35.44
CA THR A 77 17.37 -8.69 -34.00
C THR A 77 16.18 -7.86 -33.56
N ILE A 78 15.42 -8.37 -32.59
CA ILE A 78 14.26 -7.68 -32.03
C ILE A 78 14.72 -6.49 -31.18
N SER A 79 14.09 -5.33 -31.37
CA SER A 79 14.33 -4.18 -30.49
C SER A 79 13.54 -4.32 -29.19
N TRP A 80 14.13 -4.99 -28.19
CA TRP A 80 13.52 -5.17 -26.88
C TRP A 80 13.09 -3.87 -26.19
N PRO A 81 13.86 -2.76 -26.25
CA PRO A 81 13.40 -1.48 -25.70
C PRO A 81 12.10 -0.99 -26.34
N THR A 82 11.97 -1.14 -27.66
CA THR A 82 10.75 -0.75 -28.40
C THR A 82 9.57 -1.63 -28.01
N VAL A 83 9.76 -2.95 -27.93
CA VAL A 83 8.70 -3.89 -27.52
C VAL A 83 8.26 -3.61 -26.08
N CYS A 84 9.21 -3.46 -25.15
CA CYS A 84 8.90 -3.17 -23.75
C CYS A 84 8.17 -1.83 -23.59
N TYR A 85 8.59 -0.78 -24.30
CA TYR A 85 7.94 0.53 -24.28
C TYR A 85 6.52 0.45 -24.85
N MET A 86 6.35 -0.17 -26.02
CA MET A 86 5.04 -0.25 -26.65
C MET A 86 4.05 -1.08 -25.83
N LEU A 87 4.47 -2.22 -25.28
CA LEU A 87 3.59 -3.04 -24.44
C LEU A 87 3.35 -2.41 -23.06
N GLY A 88 4.41 -1.89 -22.43
CA GLY A 88 4.40 -1.42 -21.04
C GLY A 88 3.89 0.00 -20.85
N GLU A 89 4.21 0.93 -21.74
CA GLU A 89 3.84 2.35 -21.64
C GLU A 89 2.61 2.69 -22.50
N VAL A 90 2.48 2.09 -23.68
CA VAL A 90 1.45 2.49 -24.66
C VAL A 90 0.21 1.59 -24.59
N GLN A 91 0.35 0.29 -24.86
CA GLN A 91 -0.77 -0.63 -25.01
C GLN A 91 -1.46 -0.92 -23.67
N TYR A 92 -0.75 -1.56 -22.74
CA TYR A 92 -1.28 -1.80 -21.39
C TYR A 92 -1.10 -0.55 -20.50
N GLY A 93 0.04 0.14 -20.64
CA GLY A 93 0.38 1.33 -19.85
C GLY A 93 -0.60 2.49 -20.02
N GLY A 94 -1.22 2.63 -21.19
CA GLY A 94 -2.23 3.68 -21.44
C GLY A 94 -3.46 3.61 -20.52
N ARG A 95 -3.71 2.45 -19.88
CA ARG A 95 -4.77 2.30 -18.85
C ARG A 95 -4.27 2.48 -17.43
N VAL A 96 -2.97 2.34 -17.21
CA VAL A 96 -2.37 2.37 -15.87
C VAL A 96 -2.11 3.81 -15.48
N THR A 97 -2.66 4.22 -14.34
CA THR A 97 -2.63 5.60 -13.87
C THR A 97 -1.63 5.82 -12.74
N ASP A 98 -1.44 4.81 -11.87
CA ASP A 98 -0.56 4.87 -10.70
C ASP A 98 0.89 4.57 -11.09
N ASP A 99 1.84 5.36 -10.58
CA ASP A 99 3.24 5.28 -10.99
C ASP A 99 3.93 3.99 -10.50
N PHE A 100 3.54 3.44 -9.36
CA PHE A 100 4.07 2.16 -8.87
C PHE A 100 3.48 0.97 -9.64
N ASP A 101 2.22 1.06 -10.05
CA ASP A 101 1.61 0.08 -10.96
C ASP A 101 2.26 0.15 -12.36
N LYS A 102 2.59 1.34 -12.89
CA LYS A 102 3.38 1.46 -14.13
C LYS A 102 4.76 0.84 -13.98
N ARG A 103 5.46 1.13 -12.87
CA ARG A 103 6.74 0.51 -12.54
C ARG A 103 6.64 -1.02 -12.50
N LEU A 104 5.57 -1.56 -11.94
CA LEU A 104 5.29 -2.99 -11.92
C LEU A 104 5.10 -3.57 -13.34
N LEU A 105 4.24 -2.95 -14.15
CA LEU A 105 3.98 -3.38 -15.53
C LEU A 105 5.26 -3.37 -16.37
N ASN A 106 6.05 -2.30 -16.28
CA ASN A 106 7.33 -2.19 -16.97
C ASN A 106 8.37 -3.19 -16.48
N THR A 107 8.30 -3.59 -15.20
CA THR A 107 9.16 -4.65 -14.67
C THR A 107 8.78 -6.00 -15.26
N PHE A 108 7.48 -6.29 -15.45
CA PHE A 108 7.04 -7.50 -16.16
C PHE A 108 7.51 -7.50 -17.61
N THR A 109 7.28 -6.41 -18.35
CA THR A 109 7.66 -6.35 -19.77
C THR A 109 9.17 -6.50 -19.94
N SER A 110 9.97 -5.76 -19.18
CA SER A 110 11.44 -5.84 -19.26
C SER A 110 12.04 -7.17 -18.78
N SER A 111 11.34 -7.90 -17.90
CA SER A 111 11.82 -9.21 -17.40
C SER A 111 11.48 -10.36 -18.35
N TRP A 112 10.41 -10.24 -19.13
CA TRP A 112 9.94 -11.30 -20.03
C TRP A 112 10.33 -11.07 -21.48
N PHE A 113 10.22 -9.84 -21.99
CA PHE A 113 10.56 -9.50 -23.37
C PHE A 113 12.04 -9.14 -23.45
N CYS A 114 12.89 -10.19 -23.43
CA CYS A 114 14.34 -10.09 -23.46
C CYS A 114 14.96 -11.21 -24.30
N GLU A 115 16.23 -11.04 -24.71
CA GLU A 115 16.93 -12.01 -25.57
C GLU A 115 16.86 -13.48 -25.06
N PRO A 116 17.05 -13.76 -23.75
CA PRO A 116 16.93 -15.13 -23.23
C PRO A 116 15.60 -15.82 -23.51
N LEU A 117 14.49 -15.08 -23.72
CA LEU A 117 13.18 -15.63 -24.06
C LEU A 117 13.25 -16.52 -25.31
N LEU A 118 14.11 -16.15 -26.26
CA LEU A 118 14.19 -16.81 -27.58
C LEU A 118 15.00 -18.11 -27.54
N HIS A 119 15.73 -18.39 -26.46
CA HIS A 119 16.63 -19.55 -26.34
C HIS A 119 15.91 -20.86 -25.94
N GLY A 120 14.58 -20.86 -25.81
CA GLY A 120 13.76 -22.06 -25.54
C GLY A 120 13.88 -22.65 -24.12
N GLN A 121 14.88 -22.22 -23.34
CA GLN A 121 15.05 -22.58 -21.92
C GLN A 121 14.38 -21.60 -20.96
N PHE A 122 13.79 -20.53 -21.48
CA PHE A 122 13.13 -19.52 -20.66
C PHE A 122 11.86 -20.08 -20.02
N GLU A 123 11.76 -19.93 -18.71
CA GLU A 123 10.59 -20.28 -17.91
C GLU A 123 10.06 -19.00 -17.26
N PHE A 124 8.78 -18.69 -17.46
CA PHE A 124 8.11 -17.60 -16.73
C PHE A 124 8.04 -17.89 -15.24
N TYR A 125 7.80 -19.17 -14.95
CA TYR A 125 7.82 -19.78 -13.64
C TYR A 125 8.04 -21.28 -13.84
N LYS A 126 8.43 -22.02 -12.79
CA LYS A 126 8.69 -23.47 -12.85
C LYS A 126 7.53 -24.21 -13.55
N GLY A 127 7.80 -24.81 -14.70
CA GLY A 127 6.79 -25.53 -15.52
C GLY A 127 6.00 -24.68 -16.50
N TYR A 128 6.15 -23.35 -16.51
CA TYR A 128 5.53 -22.42 -17.46
C TYR A 128 6.53 -22.01 -18.52
N LYS A 129 6.67 -22.83 -19.57
CA LYS A 129 7.51 -22.56 -20.74
C LYS A 129 6.67 -22.02 -21.90
N ALA A 130 7.25 -21.13 -22.69
CA ALA A 130 6.68 -20.77 -23.98
C ALA A 130 6.90 -21.92 -24.99
N PRO A 131 5.85 -22.41 -25.67
CA PRO A 131 6.02 -23.39 -26.74
C PRO A 131 6.72 -22.74 -27.95
N THR A 132 7.74 -23.41 -28.49
CA THR A 132 8.44 -22.98 -29.72
C THR A 132 7.79 -23.55 -30.99
N SER A 133 6.90 -24.54 -30.84
CA SER A 133 6.21 -25.18 -31.96
C SER A 133 5.13 -24.27 -32.56
N ARG A 134 4.92 -24.38 -33.88
CA ARG A 134 3.81 -23.75 -34.61
C ARG A 134 2.57 -24.63 -34.70
N ASN A 135 2.64 -25.87 -34.22
CA ASN A 135 1.52 -26.79 -34.27
C ASN A 135 0.52 -26.45 -33.16
N LEU A 136 -0.71 -26.05 -33.54
CA LEU A 136 -1.77 -25.71 -32.61
C LEU A 136 -2.08 -26.83 -31.61
N THR A 137 -2.03 -28.10 -32.02
CA THR A 137 -2.28 -29.25 -31.14
C THR A 137 -1.25 -29.33 -30.02
N ILE A 138 0.03 -29.12 -30.33
CA ILE A 138 1.11 -29.13 -29.33
C ILE A 138 0.96 -27.98 -28.34
N ILE A 139 0.55 -26.79 -28.83
CA ILE A 139 0.27 -25.64 -27.95
C ILE A 139 -0.93 -25.94 -27.05
N GLN A 140 -2.01 -26.52 -27.60
CA GLN A 140 -3.20 -26.90 -26.83
C GLN A 140 -2.88 -27.94 -25.77
N GLU A 141 -2.09 -28.96 -26.09
CA GLU A 141 -1.60 -29.95 -25.11
C GLU A 141 -0.79 -29.28 -24.00
N THR A 142 0.11 -28.36 -24.34
CA THR A 142 0.89 -27.58 -23.35
C THR A 142 -0.04 -26.79 -22.42
N LEU A 143 -1.06 -26.13 -22.97
CA LEU A 143 -2.05 -25.38 -22.18
C LEU A 143 -2.97 -26.27 -21.33
N ASN A 144 -3.23 -27.50 -21.78
CA ASN A 144 -4.02 -28.49 -21.05
C ASN A 144 -3.22 -29.11 -19.89
N ASN A 145 -1.90 -29.22 -20.04
CA ASN A 145 -0.98 -29.71 -19.01
C ASN A 145 -0.70 -28.67 -17.90
N LEU A 146 -1.08 -27.40 -18.10
CA LEU A 146 -0.98 -26.39 -17.04
C LEU A 146 -1.88 -26.76 -15.84
N PRO A 147 -1.42 -26.49 -14.59
CA PRO A 147 -2.22 -26.70 -13.39
C PRO A 147 -3.58 -26.00 -13.46
N ILE A 148 -4.60 -26.62 -12.85
CA ILE A 148 -5.94 -26.01 -12.71
C ILE A 148 -5.90 -24.86 -11.69
N MET A 149 -5.06 -25.00 -10.67
CA MET A 149 -4.84 -24.02 -9.61
C MET A 149 -3.42 -23.50 -9.70
N ASP A 150 -3.28 -22.23 -10.08
CA ASP A 150 -1.98 -21.56 -10.18
C ASP A 150 -1.51 -21.07 -8.81
N SER A 151 -0.22 -21.27 -8.49
CA SER A 151 0.39 -20.69 -7.29
C SER A 151 0.56 -19.17 -7.46
N PRO A 152 0.44 -18.36 -6.40
CA PRO A 152 0.72 -16.93 -6.44
C PRO A 152 2.09 -16.56 -7.04
N GLN A 153 3.06 -17.48 -6.93
CA GLN A 153 4.42 -17.30 -7.44
C GLN A 153 4.49 -17.16 -8.97
N VAL A 154 3.53 -17.74 -9.70
CA VAL A 154 3.40 -17.57 -11.16
C VAL A 154 3.14 -16.10 -11.51
N PHE A 155 2.44 -15.38 -10.63
CA PHE A 155 2.13 -13.94 -10.79
C PHE A 155 3.22 -13.04 -10.21
N GLY A 156 4.38 -13.59 -9.82
CA GLY A 156 5.46 -12.84 -9.19
C GLY A 156 5.26 -12.56 -7.70
N LEU A 157 4.23 -13.12 -7.06
CA LEU A 157 3.90 -12.90 -5.65
C LEU A 157 4.52 -13.96 -4.73
N HIS A 158 4.59 -13.67 -3.44
CA HIS A 158 4.93 -14.68 -2.43
C HIS A 158 3.74 -15.64 -2.20
N ALA A 159 3.99 -16.88 -1.76
CA ALA A 159 2.95 -17.89 -1.51
C ALA A 159 1.88 -17.43 -0.50
N ASN A 160 2.25 -16.51 0.40
CA ASN A 160 1.34 -15.91 1.37
C ASN A 160 0.19 -15.12 0.72
N ALA A 161 0.32 -14.68 -0.54
CA ALA A 161 -0.73 -13.94 -1.23
C ALA A 161 -2.03 -14.77 -1.39
N ASP A 162 -1.94 -16.09 -1.41
CA ASP A 162 -3.13 -16.96 -1.43
C ASP A 162 -3.95 -16.79 -0.14
N ILE A 163 -3.29 -16.66 1.01
CA ILE A 163 -3.97 -16.42 2.29
C ILE A 163 -4.76 -15.09 2.22
N THR A 164 -4.14 -14.03 1.71
CA THR A 164 -4.81 -12.72 1.53
C THR A 164 -6.01 -12.84 0.57
N TYR A 165 -5.87 -13.58 -0.52
CA TYR A 165 -6.95 -13.84 -1.46
C TYR A 165 -8.14 -14.55 -0.78
N GLN A 166 -7.88 -15.60 -0.02
CA GLN A 166 -8.92 -16.33 0.72
C GLN A 166 -9.58 -15.45 1.80
N ILE A 167 -8.80 -14.67 2.56
CA ILE A 167 -9.33 -13.74 3.58
C ILE A 167 -10.29 -12.74 2.94
N ASN A 168 -9.92 -12.15 1.79
CA ASN A 168 -10.78 -11.19 1.10
C ASN A 168 -12.07 -11.85 0.59
N GLY A 169 -11.98 -13.08 0.07
CA GLY A 169 -13.16 -13.85 -0.33
C GLY A 169 -14.12 -14.09 0.84
N VAL A 170 -13.59 -14.53 1.99
CA VAL A 170 -14.35 -14.76 3.21
C VAL A 170 -14.97 -13.47 3.75
N LYS A 171 -14.22 -12.35 3.74
CA LYS A 171 -14.71 -11.04 4.18
C LYS A 171 -15.92 -10.58 3.34
N ASN A 172 -15.84 -10.70 2.02
CA ASN A 172 -16.96 -10.34 1.13
C ASN A 172 -18.21 -11.19 1.42
N ILE A 173 -18.03 -12.47 1.73
CA ILE A 173 -19.14 -13.36 2.11
C ILE A 173 -19.75 -12.92 3.45
N PHE A 174 -18.93 -12.63 4.46
CA PHE A 174 -19.42 -12.14 5.76
C PHE A 174 -20.17 -10.81 5.64
N GLU A 175 -19.65 -9.86 4.87
CA GLU A 175 -20.31 -8.58 4.61
C GLU A 175 -21.67 -8.77 3.92
N ALA A 176 -21.75 -9.69 2.94
CA ALA A 176 -23.02 -10.03 2.30
C ALA A 176 -24.03 -10.66 3.29
N ILE A 177 -23.58 -11.55 4.17
CA ILE A 177 -24.43 -12.19 5.19
C ILE A 177 -24.95 -11.14 6.18
N LEU A 178 -24.07 -10.28 6.72
CA LEU A 178 -24.45 -9.20 7.63
C LEU A 178 -25.42 -8.21 6.96
N GLY A 179 -25.25 -7.95 5.66
CA GLY A 179 -26.14 -7.08 4.88
C GLY A 179 -27.57 -7.62 4.74
N VAL A 180 -27.77 -8.94 4.81
CA VAL A 180 -29.07 -9.60 4.67
C VAL A 180 -29.74 -9.86 6.04
N GLN A 181 -28.98 -9.79 7.14
CA GLN A 181 -29.49 -10.08 8.48
C GLN A 181 -30.52 -9.03 8.95
N PRO A 182 -31.71 -9.43 9.47
CA PRO A 182 -32.70 -8.49 9.98
C PRO A 182 -32.16 -7.76 11.22
N LYS A 183 -32.17 -6.42 11.17
CA LYS A 183 -31.62 -5.54 12.22
C LYS A 183 -32.47 -5.45 13.49
N GLN A 184 -33.69 -5.99 13.47
CA GLN A 184 -34.54 -6.13 14.66
C GLN A 184 -34.49 -7.57 15.15
N SER A 185 -33.79 -7.79 16.26
CA SER A 185 -33.92 -9.01 17.05
C SER A 185 -34.94 -8.76 18.18
N GLY A 186 -36.05 -9.49 18.15
CA GLY A 186 -37.02 -9.53 19.24
C GLY A 186 -36.60 -10.55 20.30
N GLY A 187 -35.67 -10.17 21.18
CA GLY A 187 -35.21 -11.03 22.28
C GLY A 187 -34.82 -10.23 23.52
N GLY A 188 -35.22 -10.71 24.70
CA GLY A 188 -35.10 -10.04 26.02
C GLY A 188 -33.68 -9.92 26.59
N GLY A 189 -32.78 -9.29 25.84
CA GLY A 189 -31.48 -8.82 26.31
C GLY A 189 -31.52 -7.37 26.82
N GLU A 190 -30.37 -6.88 27.29
CA GLU A 190 -30.18 -5.47 27.62
C GLU A 190 -30.47 -4.58 26.40
N SER A 191 -31.15 -3.45 26.60
CA SER A 191 -31.53 -2.57 25.50
C SER A 191 -30.30 -1.99 24.79
N ARG A 192 -30.43 -1.70 23.50
CA ARG A 192 -29.34 -1.12 22.69
C ARG A 192 -28.85 0.18 23.31
N GLU A 193 -29.78 0.98 23.80
CA GLU A 193 -29.54 2.24 24.50
C GLU A 193 -28.72 2.03 25.78
N SER A 194 -29.03 1.01 26.58
CA SER A 194 -28.31 0.75 27.83
C SER A 194 -26.86 0.31 27.57
N VAL A 195 -26.63 -0.55 26.57
CA VAL A 195 -25.28 -0.96 26.15
C VAL A 195 -24.47 0.24 25.70
N VAL A 196 -25.04 1.08 24.82
CA VAL A 196 -24.35 2.26 24.29
C VAL A 196 -24.12 3.30 25.38
N PHE A 197 -25.04 3.46 26.33
CA PHE A 197 -24.87 4.38 27.47
C PHE A 197 -23.66 4.00 28.33
N LYS A 198 -23.51 2.71 28.68
CA LYS A 198 -22.34 2.23 29.43
C LYS A 198 -21.05 2.45 28.66
N LEU A 199 -21.05 2.14 27.36
CA LEU A 199 -19.90 2.37 26.48
C LEU A 199 -19.52 3.86 26.43
N ALA A 200 -20.50 4.74 26.26
CA ALA A 200 -20.29 6.19 26.24
C ALA A 200 -19.73 6.70 27.57
N ASP A 201 -20.25 6.20 28.69
CA ASP A 201 -19.78 6.56 30.03
C ASP A 201 -18.31 6.15 30.26
N ASP A 202 -17.95 4.93 29.87
CA ASP A 202 -16.58 4.43 30.00
C ASP A 202 -15.58 5.13 29.06
N MET A 203 -16.02 5.47 27.84
CA MET A 203 -15.23 6.27 26.92
C MET A 203 -15.01 7.68 27.45
N LEU A 204 -16.04 8.35 27.99
CA LEU A 204 -15.93 9.70 28.56
C LEU A 204 -14.97 9.76 29.75
N LYS A 205 -14.96 8.75 30.63
CA LYS A 205 -14.02 8.66 31.76
C LYS A 205 -12.56 8.62 31.31
N LYS A 206 -12.28 7.97 30.17
CA LYS A 206 -10.94 7.79 29.62
C LYS A 206 -10.56 8.88 28.62
N LEU A 207 -11.53 9.62 28.09
CA LEU A 207 -11.31 10.63 27.05
C LEU A 207 -10.47 11.78 27.61
N PRO A 208 -9.30 12.07 27.02
CA PRO A 208 -8.44 13.15 27.48
C PRO A 208 -9.14 14.51 27.44
N MET A 209 -8.67 15.43 28.27
CA MET A 209 -9.16 16.80 28.25
C MET A 209 -8.76 17.48 26.93
N PRO A 210 -9.69 18.25 26.32
CA PRO A 210 -9.38 19.07 25.15
C PRO A 210 -8.19 19.99 25.41
N TYR A 211 -7.52 20.40 24.33
CA TYR A 211 -6.39 21.30 24.42
C TYR A 211 -6.87 22.73 24.69
N VAL A 212 -6.25 23.39 25.68
CA VAL A 212 -6.48 24.80 25.98
C VAL A 212 -5.55 25.65 25.12
N SER A 213 -6.12 26.53 24.28
CA SER A 213 -5.38 27.29 23.27
C SER A 213 -4.22 28.11 23.85
N PHE A 214 -4.40 28.69 25.04
CA PHE A 214 -3.36 29.48 25.70
C PHE A 214 -2.17 28.61 26.15
N GLU A 215 -2.44 27.46 26.79
CA GLU A 215 -1.39 26.53 27.24
C GLU A 215 -0.59 25.96 26.07
N VAL A 216 -1.26 25.60 24.98
CA VAL A 216 -0.61 25.11 23.77
C VAL A 216 0.31 26.19 23.19
N LYS A 217 -0.17 27.44 23.09
CA LYS A 217 0.62 28.55 22.57
C LYS A 217 1.86 28.82 23.42
N ASP A 218 1.70 28.82 24.75
CA ASP A 218 2.82 29.03 25.67
C ASP A 218 3.87 27.90 25.58
N ALA A 219 3.42 26.64 25.57
CA ALA A 219 4.30 25.50 25.38
C ALA A 219 5.04 25.54 24.03
N LEU A 220 4.35 25.87 22.93
CA LEU A 220 4.99 26.00 21.61
C LEU A 220 6.00 27.16 21.57
N ASN A 221 5.74 28.27 22.26
CA ASN A 221 6.70 29.36 22.38
C ASN A 221 7.98 28.90 23.09
N ARG A 222 7.86 28.14 24.19
CA ARG A 222 9.01 27.55 24.90
C ARG A 222 9.82 26.60 24.03
N LEU A 223 9.17 25.85 23.15
CA LEU A 223 9.82 24.92 22.22
C LEU A 223 10.42 25.61 20.98
N GLY A 224 10.11 26.88 20.74
CA GLY A 224 10.47 27.61 19.53
C GLY A 224 9.37 27.50 18.45
N ALA A 225 8.34 28.35 18.56
CA ALA A 225 7.12 28.25 17.75
C ALA A 225 7.33 28.38 16.23
N LEU A 226 8.45 28.97 15.80
CA LEU A 226 8.80 29.16 14.38
C LEU A 226 9.60 28.00 13.77
N LEU A 227 10.00 27.02 14.58
CA LEU A 227 10.66 25.82 14.09
C LEU A 227 9.66 24.98 13.28
N PRO A 228 10.04 24.46 12.09
CA PRO A 228 9.14 23.73 11.20
C PRO A 228 8.39 22.59 11.90
N MET A 229 9.09 21.83 12.74
CA MET A 229 8.53 20.70 13.50
C MET A 229 7.47 21.14 14.52
N ASN A 230 7.63 22.31 15.14
CA ASN A 230 6.64 22.83 16.10
C ASN A 230 5.43 23.46 15.40
N ILE A 231 5.63 24.04 14.20
CA ILE A 231 4.52 24.47 13.34
C ILE A 231 3.69 23.25 12.94
N PHE A 232 4.35 22.15 12.56
CA PHE A 232 3.70 20.88 12.26
C PHE A 232 2.92 20.35 13.49
N LEU A 233 3.55 20.28 14.66
CA LEU A 233 2.90 19.86 15.91
C LEU A 233 1.63 20.69 16.19
N ARG A 234 1.68 22.02 16.01
CA ARG A 234 0.51 22.89 16.20
C ARG A 234 -0.66 22.48 15.31
N GLN A 235 -0.41 22.21 14.02
CA GLN A 235 -1.46 21.82 13.07
C GLN A 235 -2.07 20.46 13.43
N GLU A 236 -1.24 19.52 13.88
CA GLU A 236 -1.71 18.21 14.34
C GLU A 236 -2.53 18.31 15.64
N LEU A 237 -2.11 19.16 16.58
CA LEU A 237 -2.85 19.46 17.80
C LEU A 237 -4.21 20.10 17.51
N ASP A 238 -4.28 21.06 16.59
CA ASP A 238 -5.52 21.69 16.17
C ASP A 238 -6.52 20.65 15.60
N ARG A 239 -6.02 19.69 14.79
CA ARG A 239 -6.83 18.58 14.27
C ARG A 239 -7.27 17.62 15.37
N MET A 240 -6.35 17.20 16.24
CA MET A 240 -6.66 16.32 17.36
C MET A 240 -7.72 16.94 18.28
N ASN A 241 -7.62 18.24 18.55
CA ASN A 241 -8.57 18.95 19.40
C ASN A 241 -9.99 18.94 18.82
N ARG A 242 -10.14 19.11 17.50
CA ARG A 242 -11.45 18.99 16.82
C ARG A 242 -12.07 17.61 17.00
N VAL A 243 -11.27 16.55 16.90
CA VAL A 243 -11.74 15.17 17.13
C VAL A 243 -12.18 14.99 18.59
N LEU A 244 -11.35 15.41 19.56
CA LEU A 244 -11.68 15.29 20.98
C LEU A 244 -12.97 16.01 21.36
N LEU A 245 -13.17 17.23 20.84
CA LEU A 245 -14.39 18.01 21.07
C LEU A 245 -15.62 17.32 20.48
N ALA A 246 -15.55 16.90 19.21
CA ALA A 246 -16.67 16.23 18.54
C ALA A 246 -17.07 14.92 19.24
N VAL A 247 -16.08 14.13 19.70
CA VAL A 247 -16.33 12.90 20.46
C VAL A 247 -17.00 13.22 21.78
N ARG A 248 -16.46 14.19 22.54
CA ARG A 248 -17.02 14.57 23.84
C ARG A 248 -18.46 15.05 23.72
N GLU A 249 -18.73 15.94 22.76
CA GLU A 249 -20.07 16.44 22.46
C GLU A 249 -21.02 15.29 22.12
N THR A 250 -20.65 14.45 21.15
CA THR A 250 -21.47 13.31 20.74
C THR A 250 -21.77 12.38 21.92
N LEU A 251 -20.77 12.03 22.74
CA LEU A 251 -20.95 11.12 23.87
C LEU A 251 -21.81 11.71 24.99
N CYS A 252 -21.65 13.01 25.31
CA CYS A 252 -22.47 13.70 26.30
C CYS A 252 -23.93 13.80 25.84
N ASP A 253 -24.13 14.25 24.61
CA ASP A 253 -25.47 14.42 24.02
C ASP A 253 -26.18 13.08 23.88
N LEU A 254 -25.45 12.03 23.48
CA LEU A 254 -26.01 10.68 23.36
C LEU A 254 -26.52 10.15 24.70
N LYS A 255 -25.78 10.39 25.80
CA LYS A 255 -26.25 10.03 27.15
C LYS A 255 -27.51 10.79 27.53
N LEU A 256 -27.54 12.11 27.33
CA LEU A 256 -28.71 12.95 27.61
C LEU A 256 -29.93 12.56 26.76
N ALA A 257 -29.71 12.14 25.50
CA ALA A 257 -30.76 11.71 24.59
C ALA A 257 -31.36 10.36 25.01
N ILE A 258 -30.52 9.43 25.46
CA ILE A 258 -30.94 8.12 25.99
C ILE A 258 -31.77 8.29 27.27
N GLU A 259 -31.39 9.24 28.13
CA GLU A 259 -32.14 9.59 29.35
C GLU A 259 -33.43 10.39 29.07
N GLY A 260 -33.65 10.83 27.82
CA GLY A 260 -34.84 11.60 27.42
C GLY A 260 -34.77 13.10 27.74
N THR A 261 -33.59 13.62 28.10
CA THR A 261 -33.38 15.05 28.40
C THR A 261 -33.29 15.89 27.14
N ILE A 262 -32.69 15.36 26.07
CA ILE A 262 -32.61 16.01 24.76
C ILE A 262 -33.24 15.13 23.67
N ILE A 263 -33.60 15.74 22.55
CA ILE A 263 -34.21 15.03 21.42
C ILE A 263 -33.14 14.18 20.71
N MET A 264 -33.48 12.91 20.48
CA MET A 264 -32.67 12.00 19.66
C MET A 264 -32.65 12.48 18.19
N SER A 265 -31.59 13.20 17.81
CA SER A 265 -31.37 13.64 16.44
C SER A 265 -30.97 12.48 15.52
N THR A 266 -31.02 12.69 14.20
CA THR A 266 -30.58 11.70 13.21
C THR A 266 -29.10 11.33 13.42
N THR A 267 -28.24 12.33 13.64
CA THR A 267 -26.81 12.13 13.90
C THR A 267 -26.55 11.32 15.17
N LEU A 268 -27.30 11.57 16.25
CA LEU A 268 -27.17 10.81 17.50
C LEU A 268 -27.66 9.38 17.33
N ARG A 269 -28.73 9.17 16.56
CA ARG A 269 -29.23 7.84 16.24
C ARG A 269 -28.23 7.03 15.40
N GLU A 270 -27.61 7.65 14.39
CA GLU A 270 -26.55 7.01 13.60
C GLU A 270 -25.33 6.67 14.47
N ALA A 271 -24.95 7.54 15.41
CA ALA A 271 -23.89 7.26 16.36
C ALA A 271 -24.25 6.10 17.29
N LEU A 272 -25.49 6.06 17.81
CA LEU A 272 -26.00 4.97 18.64
C LEU A 272 -25.93 3.64 17.92
N ASP A 273 -26.47 3.59 16.69
CA ASP A 273 -26.48 2.39 15.86
C ASP A 273 -25.05 1.91 15.57
N ALA A 274 -24.16 2.82 15.15
CA ALA A 274 -22.76 2.50 14.88
C ALA A 274 -22.02 2.00 16.13
N MET A 275 -22.17 2.67 17.27
CA MET A 275 -21.54 2.26 18.53
C MET A 275 -22.02 0.89 19.00
N TYR A 276 -23.32 0.61 18.87
CA TYR A 276 -23.89 -0.69 19.18
C TYR A 276 -23.33 -1.80 18.28
N ASP A 277 -23.15 -1.51 16.99
CA ASP A 277 -22.57 -2.43 16.01
C ASP A 277 -21.02 -2.49 16.07
N ALA A 278 -20.41 -1.94 17.13
CA ALA A 278 -18.96 -1.83 17.34
C ALA A 278 -18.19 -1.09 16.22
N GLN A 279 -18.89 -0.26 15.44
CA GLN A 279 -18.35 0.57 14.38
C GLN A 279 -18.06 2.00 14.87
N VAL A 280 -17.10 2.66 14.23
CA VAL A 280 -16.84 4.08 14.50
C VAL A 280 -17.96 4.93 13.86
N PRO A 281 -18.60 5.85 14.60
CA PRO A 281 -19.57 6.78 14.04
C PRO A 281 -19.07 7.51 12.77
N PRO A 282 -19.91 7.65 11.72
CA PRO A 282 -19.50 8.28 10.47
C PRO A 282 -19.00 9.73 10.63
N SER A 283 -19.61 10.48 11.55
CA SER A 283 -19.22 11.86 11.87
C SER A 283 -17.78 11.95 12.38
N TRP A 284 -17.33 10.97 13.18
CA TRP A 284 -15.96 10.91 13.70
C TRP A 284 -14.98 10.46 12.62
N LYS A 285 -15.32 9.44 11.82
CA LYS A 285 -14.47 8.97 10.71
C LYS A 285 -14.10 10.11 9.75
N ARG A 286 -15.07 10.96 9.40
CA ARG A 286 -14.89 12.10 8.48
C ARG A 286 -13.82 13.11 8.91
N ILE A 287 -13.59 13.27 10.21
CA ILE A 287 -12.62 14.22 10.76
C ILE A 287 -11.36 13.56 11.31
N SER A 288 -11.29 12.23 11.32
CA SER A 288 -10.22 11.47 11.98
C SER A 288 -9.55 10.46 11.03
N TRP A 289 -9.63 9.17 11.33
CA TRP A 289 -9.04 8.06 10.59
C TRP A 289 -9.99 6.86 10.58
N ASP A 290 -9.77 5.97 9.62
CA ASP A 290 -10.45 4.68 9.56
C ASP A 290 -9.81 3.68 10.52
N SER A 291 -10.63 2.88 11.18
CA SER A 291 -10.20 1.81 12.08
C SER A 291 -11.21 0.66 12.02
N GLY A 292 -10.78 -0.56 12.35
CA GLY A 292 -11.59 -1.76 12.21
C GLY A 292 -12.74 -1.88 13.21
N SER A 293 -12.67 -1.20 14.36
CA SER A 293 -13.73 -1.12 15.34
C SER A 293 -13.61 0.15 16.18
N ILE A 294 -14.69 0.52 16.89
CA ILE A 294 -14.66 1.66 17.83
C ILE A 294 -13.63 1.47 18.96
N GLY A 295 -13.41 0.23 19.42
CA GLY A 295 -12.44 -0.06 20.47
C GLY A 295 -10.99 0.17 20.02
N PHE A 296 -10.64 -0.29 18.82
CA PHE A 296 -9.32 0.00 18.23
C PHE A 296 -9.15 1.49 17.97
N TRP A 297 -10.16 2.12 17.37
CA TRP A 297 -10.14 3.55 17.08
C TRP A 297 -9.91 4.39 18.35
N PHE A 298 -10.59 4.05 19.45
CA PHE A 298 -10.44 4.78 20.70
C PHE A 298 -9.05 4.58 21.32
N THR A 299 -8.50 3.36 21.23
CA THR A 299 -7.11 3.10 21.68
C THR A 299 -6.12 3.95 20.89
N GLU A 300 -6.27 3.99 19.55
CA GLU A 300 -5.44 4.84 18.69
C GLU A 300 -5.59 6.33 19.03
N LEU A 301 -6.80 6.78 19.38
CA LEU A 301 -7.04 8.17 19.80
C LEU A 301 -6.25 8.52 21.05
N LEU A 302 -6.23 7.62 22.04
CA LEU A 302 -5.45 7.79 23.27
C LEU A 302 -3.95 7.81 22.99
N ASP A 303 -3.44 6.88 22.17
CA ASP A 303 -2.01 6.79 21.85
C ASP A 303 -1.52 8.01 21.05
N ARG A 304 -2.32 8.46 20.07
CA ARG A 304 -2.04 9.69 19.31
C ARG A 304 -2.03 10.91 20.22
N HIS A 305 -3.02 11.04 21.10
CA HIS A 305 -3.06 12.12 22.08
C HIS A 305 -1.82 12.11 22.98
N ASN A 306 -1.43 10.93 23.47
CA ASN A 306 -0.26 10.78 24.33
C ASN A 306 1.03 11.21 23.63
N GLN A 307 1.24 10.79 22.37
CA GLN A 307 2.38 11.25 21.57
C GLN A 307 2.46 12.79 21.50
N PHE A 308 1.33 13.45 21.20
CA PHE A 308 1.31 14.91 21.10
C PHE A 308 1.49 15.61 22.45
N ARG A 309 0.91 15.08 23.53
CA ARG A 309 1.07 15.62 24.89
C ARG A 309 2.50 15.50 25.40
N VAL A 310 3.13 14.34 25.22
CA VAL A 310 4.54 14.14 25.57
C VAL A 310 5.41 15.10 24.77
N TRP A 311 5.14 15.28 23.48
CA TRP A 311 5.89 16.23 22.66
C TRP A 311 5.70 17.69 23.14
N LEU A 312 4.45 18.09 23.40
CA LEU A 312 4.13 19.45 23.84
C LEU A 312 4.76 19.81 25.20
N THR A 313 4.85 18.86 26.12
CA THR A 313 5.31 19.10 27.50
C THR A 313 6.79 18.81 27.72
N GLY A 314 7.31 17.74 27.14
CA GLY A 314 8.69 17.26 27.32
C GLY A 314 9.64 17.58 26.17
N GLY A 315 9.14 18.19 25.08
CA GLY A 315 9.93 18.45 23.88
C GLY A 315 9.95 17.27 22.90
N LYS A 316 10.79 17.37 21.87
CA LYS A 316 10.82 16.42 20.74
C LYS A 316 10.96 14.96 21.24
N PRO A 317 10.08 14.02 20.86
CA PRO A 317 10.27 12.60 21.14
C PRO A 317 11.57 12.05 20.53
N LYS A 318 12.20 11.06 21.18
CA LYS A 318 13.38 10.36 20.65
C LYS A 318 13.04 9.56 19.39
N VAL A 319 11.89 8.89 19.42
CA VAL A 319 11.36 8.10 18.32
C VAL A 319 9.90 8.50 18.10
N PHE A 320 9.53 8.75 16.86
CA PHE A 320 8.18 9.15 16.47
C PHE A 320 7.38 7.95 15.97
N TRP A 321 6.13 7.86 16.41
CA TRP A 321 5.17 6.94 15.83
C TRP A 321 4.55 7.58 14.59
N MET A 322 5.01 7.16 13.40
CA MET A 322 4.61 7.80 12.12
C MET A 322 3.12 7.72 11.87
N THR A 323 2.56 6.58 12.24
CA THR A 323 1.18 6.19 11.97
C THR A 323 0.21 6.99 12.84
N GLY A 324 0.73 7.55 13.94
CA GLY A 324 0.00 8.41 14.87
C GLY A 324 -0.27 9.83 14.35
N PHE A 325 0.36 10.24 13.25
CA PHE A 325 0.09 11.55 12.64
C PHE A 325 -1.15 11.53 11.73
N PHE A 326 -1.89 12.64 11.67
CA PHE A 326 -2.89 12.90 10.64
C PHE A 326 -2.23 13.24 9.30
N ASN A 327 -1.05 13.89 9.32
CA ASN A 327 -0.29 14.23 8.12
C ASN A 327 1.19 13.78 8.20
N PRO A 328 1.49 12.48 8.04
CA PRO A 328 2.87 11.97 8.04
C PRO A 328 3.75 12.55 6.92
N GLN A 329 3.18 12.95 5.78
CA GLN A 329 3.95 13.62 4.71
C GLN A 329 4.38 15.03 5.15
N GLY A 330 3.49 15.75 5.86
CA GLY A 330 3.81 17.03 6.49
C GLY A 330 4.92 16.91 7.52
N PHE A 331 4.93 15.82 8.30
CA PHE A 331 6.01 15.52 9.25
C PHE A 331 7.36 15.38 8.56
N LEU A 332 7.45 14.56 7.48
CA LEU A 332 8.69 14.41 6.71
C LEU A 332 9.14 15.72 6.07
N THR A 333 8.20 16.54 5.61
CA THR A 333 8.49 17.86 5.04
C THR A 333 9.03 18.83 6.10
N ALA A 334 8.44 18.83 7.30
CA ALA A 334 8.90 19.66 8.42
C ALA A 334 10.30 19.26 8.88
N MET A 335 10.57 17.95 8.98
CA MET A 335 11.92 17.44 9.27
C MET A 335 12.92 17.89 8.20
N ARG A 336 12.57 17.74 6.91
CA ARG A 336 13.42 18.19 5.81
C ARG A 336 13.74 19.69 5.90
N GLN A 337 12.73 20.53 6.17
CA GLN A 337 12.92 21.96 6.36
C GLN A 337 13.80 22.29 7.56
N GLU A 338 13.69 21.54 8.66
CA GLU A 338 14.53 21.70 9.85
C GLU A 338 16.01 21.44 9.50
N VAL A 339 16.30 20.33 8.81
CA VAL A 339 17.67 19.99 8.38
C VAL A 339 18.21 21.00 7.35
N THR A 340 17.40 21.43 6.38
CA THR A 340 17.81 22.47 5.42
C THR A 340 18.17 23.77 6.12
N ARG A 341 17.40 24.21 7.12
CA ARG A 341 17.68 25.46 7.87
C ARG A 341 18.92 25.36 8.76
N ALA A 342 19.27 24.17 9.24
CA ALA A 342 20.47 23.94 10.02
C ALA A 342 21.76 24.10 9.18
N HIS A 343 21.67 23.87 7.87
CA HIS A 343 22.81 23.95 6.95
C HIS A 343 22.82 25.23 6.12
N LYS A 344 23.87 26.04 6.27
CA LYS A 344 24.06 27.25 5.45
C LYS A 344 24.28 26.87 3.98
N GLY A 345 23.51 27.49 3.09
CA GLY A 345 23.63 27.33 1.64
C GLY A 345 22.85 26.16 1.04
N TRP A 346 22.11 25.38 1.83
CA TRP A 346 21.24 24.33 1.30
C TRP A 346 19.91 24.92 0.82
N ALA A 347 19.48 24.55 -0.38
CA ALA A 347 18.16 24.87 -0.91
C ALA A 347 17.21 23.68 -0.70
N LEU A 348 15.95 23.93 -0.32
CA LEU A 348 15.00 22.85 -0.01
C LEU A 348 14.81 21.86 -1.17
N ASP A 349 14.91 22.34 -2.41
CA ASP A 349 14.74 21.53 -3.63
C ASP A 349 15.93 20.58 -3.88
N SER A 350 17.12 20.94 -3.39
CA SER A 350 18.33 20.10 -3.46
C SER A 350 18.43 19.07 -2.32
N VAL A 351 17.51 19.13 -1.36
CA VAL A 351 17.54 18.26 -0.18
C VAL A 351 16.62 17.06 -0.40
N VAL A 352 17.21 15.88 -0.35
CA VAL A 352 16.55 14.58 -0.56
C VAL A 352 16.55 13.80 0.75
N LEU A 353 15.44 13.11 1.03
CA LEU A 353 15.33 12.22 2.17
C LEU A 353 16.14 10.94 1.92
N GLN A 354 16.89 10.51 2.92
CA GLN A 354 17.62 9.27 2.97
C GLN A 354 17.22 8.52 4.24
N ASN A 355 17.44 7.21 4.26
CA ASN A 355 17.11 6.40 5.42
C ASN A 355 18.14 5.31 5.70
N VAL A 356 18.17 4.89 6.96
CA VAL A 356 18.85 3.67 7.41
C VAL A 356 17.86 2.88 8.26
N VAL A 357 17.61 1.64 7.85
CA VAL A 357 16.84 0.69 8.68
C VAL A 357 17.76 0.23 9.79
N THR A 358 17.41 0.55 11.04
CA THR A 358 18.25 0.20 12.19
C THR A 358 17.98 -1.25 12.63
N ARG A 359 18.79 -1.73 13.58
CA ARG A 359 18.57 -3.01 14.25
C ARG A 359 17.79 -2.88 15.56
N PHE A 360 17.32 -1.68 15.91
CA PHE A 360 16.81 -1.38 17.23
C PHE A 360 15.29 -1.27 17.23
N TRP A 361 14.67 -1.73 18.30
CA TRP A 361 13.29 -1.41 18.63
C TRP A 361 13.20 -0.06 19.34
N LYS A 362 11.98 0.45 19.49
CA LYS A 362 11.71 1.78 20.07
C LYS A 362 12.35 1.94 21.45
N GLU A 363 12.27 0.90 22.28
CA GLU A 363 12.72 0.89 23.67
C GLU A 363 14.25 0.90 23.79
N GLU A 364 14.95 0.47 22.73
CA GLU A 364 16.41 0.40 22.68
C GLU A 364 17.05 1.76 22.32
N ILE A 365 16.27 2.74 21.85
CA ILE A 365 16.76 4.07 21.47
C ILE A 365 16.78 5.01 22.68
N THR A 366 17.98 5.32 23.16
CA THR A 366 18.19 6.16 24.34
C THR A 366 18.50 7.63 24.02
N GLU A 367 18.90 7.96 22.80
CA GLU A 367 19.37 9.29 22.40
C GLU A 367 18.64 9.83 21.17
N HIS A 368 18.63 11.15 21.03
CA HIS A 368 18.15 11.81 19.82
C HIS A 368 19.19 11.68 18.70
N PRO A 369 18.77 11.58 17.43
CA PRO A 369 19.71 11.69 16.33
C PRO A 369 20.25 13.12 16.26
N SER A 370 21.51 13.29 15.83
CA SER A 370 22.09 14.62 15.62
C SER A 370 21.28 15.43 14.61
N GLU A 371 20.80 14.77 13.55
CA GLU A 371 19.96 15.33 12.51
C GLU A 371 18.94 14.29 12.05
N GLY A 372 17.78 14.75 11.56
CA GLY A 372 16.71 13.86 11.15
C GLY A 372 15.86 13.35 12.32
N VAL A 373 15.26 12.18 12.14
CA VAL A 373 14.29 11.59 13.06
C VAL A 373 14.35 10.07 13.05
N TYR A 374 14.13 9.46 14.21
CA TYR A 374 13.83 8.04 14.30
C TYR A 374 12.32 7.81 14.22
N VAL A 375 11.90 6.82 13.44
CA VAL A 375 10.49 6.53 13.18
C VAL A 375 10.19 5.06 13.45
N HIS A 376 9.04 4.78 14.07
CA HIS A 376 8.57 3.42 14.32
C HIS A 376 7.08 3.23 13.95
N GLY A 377 6.65 1.96 13.98
CA GLY A 377 5.26 1.56 13.75
C GLY A 377 4.93 1.23 12.30
N LEU A 378 5.92 0.99 11.45
CA LEU A 378 5.70 0.55 10.07
C LEU A 378 5.73 -0.96 9.98
N PHE A 379 4.91 -1.51 9.09
CA PHE A 379 4.84 -2.93 8.79
C PHE A 379 5.19 -3.16 7.33
N VAL A 380 6.03 -4.16 7.04
CA VAL A 380 6.30 -4.58 5.66
C VAL A 380 5.29 -5.63 5.24
N GLU A 381 4.75 -5.47 4.03
CA GLU A 381 3.90 -6.45 3.34
C GLU A 381 4.64 -7.00 2.12
N GLY A 382 4.55 -8.30 1.86
CA GLY A 382 5.15 -8.94 0.68
C GLY A 382 6.66 -9.25 0.78
N ALA A 383 7.30 -8.86 1.88
CA ALA A 383 8.67 -9.24 2.23
C ALA A 383 8.82 -9.36 3.76
N SER A 384 10.03 -9.65 4.22
CA SER A 384 10.47 -9.57 5.61
C SER A 384 11.75 -8.71 5.67
N VAL A 385 12.07 -8.15 6.83
CA VAL A 385 13.29 -7.36 7.03
C VAL A 385 14.22 -8.09 7.98
N GLU A 386 15.45 -8.36 7.55
CA GLU A 386 16.44 -8.98 8.43
C GLU A 386 16.94 -7.96 9.47
N LYS A 387 16.60 -8.17 10.74
CA LYS A 387 16.91 -7.25 11.85
C LYS A 387 18.40 -6.87 11.95
N LYS A 388 19.33 -7.79 11.67
CA LYS A 388 20.78 -7.55 11.85
C LYS A 388 21.36 -6.63 10.77
N THR A 389 20.91 -6.77 9.53
CA THR A 389 21.47 -6.08 8.36
C THR A 389 20.58 -4.95 7.85
N GLY A 390 19.29 -4.94 8.21
CA GLY A 390 18.30 -4.02 7.66
C GLY A 390 17.90 -4.31 6.22
N LYS A 391 18.31 -5.47 5.67
CA LYS A 391 18.03 -5.87 4.28
C LYS A 391 16.65 -6.51 4.13
N LEU A 392 16.09 -6.39 2.93
CA LEU A 392 14.89 -7.15 2.55
C LEU A 392 15.22 -8.61 2.26
N VAL A 393 14.38 -9.49 2.80
CA VAL A 393 14.41 -10.95 2.60
C VAL A 393 12.99 -11.45 2.31
N GLU A 394 12.87 -12.67 1.79
CA GLU A 394 11.55 -13.25 1.47
C GLU A 394 10.67 -13.37 2.72
N SER A 395 9.36 -13.19 2.54
CA SER A 395 8.40 -13.28 3.64
C SER A 395 8.43 -14.65 4.30
N ARG A 396 8.30 -14.67 5.62
CA ARG A 396 8.12 -15.92 6.36
C ARG A 396 6.77 -16.57 6.00
N PRO A 397 6.70 -17.90 5.82
CA PRO A 397 5.44 -18.58 5.52
C PRO A 397 4.35 -18.24 6.55
N LYS A 398 3.15 -17.94 6.08
CA LYS A 398 1.97 -17.58 6.91
C LYS A 398 2.09 -16.26 7.69
N VAL A 399 3.14 -15.48 7.47
CA VAL A 399 3.29 -14.12 8.03
C VAL A 399 3.03 -13.11 6.92
N LEU A 400 1.88 -12.43 6.97
CA LEU A 400 1.46 -11.46 5.95
C LEU A 400 2.13 -10.10 6.11
N PHE A 401 2.24 -9.66 7.36
CA PHE A 401 2.78 -8.37 7.75
C PHE A 401 3.83 -8.59 8.82
N GLU A 402 4.96 -7.90 8.71
CA GLU A 402 6.03 -7.95 9.70
C GLU A 402 6.39 -6.55 10.18
N PRO A 403 6.46 -6.29 11.50
CA PRO A 403 6.88 -4.99 12.01
C PRO A 403 8.33 -4.72 11.61
N VAL A 404 8.59 -3.54 11.09
CA VAL A 404 9.94 -3.08 10.74
C VAL A 404 10.58 -2.45 11.99
N PRO A 405 11.88 -2.70 12.23
CA PRO A 405 12.65 -1.97 13.24
C PRO A 405 12.58 -0.46 13.06
N VAL A 406 13.09 0.29 14.04
CA VAL A 406 13.16 1.74 13.95
C VAL A 406 13.92 2.14 12.68
N ILE A 407 13.33 3.03 11.90
CA ILE A 407 13.96 3.59 10.70
C ILE A 407 14.49 4.97 11.06
N PHE A 408 15.78 5.18 10.81
CA PHE A 408 16.40 6.49 10.87
C PHE A 408 16.18 7.19 9.54
N ILE A 409 15.50 8.33 9.55
CA ILE A 409 15.26 9.16 8.36
C ILE A 409 15.97 10.49 8.55
N PHE A 410 16.82 10.83 7.59
CA PHE A 410 17.59 12.07 7.58
C PHE A 410 17.52 12.69 6.18
N ALA A 411 18.15 13.85 6.01
CA ALA A 411 18.14 14.55 4.75
C ALA A 411 19.57 14.92 4.35
N VAL A 412 19.87 14.81 3.05
CA VAL A 412 21.17 15.17 2.49
C VAL A 412 20.98 16.13 1.34
N ASN A 413 21.95 17.04 1.15
CA ASN A 413 22.02 17.85 -0.06
C ASN A 413 22.68 17.04 -1.17
N SER A 414 21.87 16.57 -2.11
CA SER A 414 22.35 15.79 -3.24
C SER A 414 21.44 15.99 -4.44
N THR A 415 22.05 16.31 -5.58
CA THR A 415 21.42 16.25 -6.90
C THR A 415 21.59 14.88 -7.56
N SER A 416 22.28 13.95 -6.90
CA SER A 416 22.51 12.60 -7.40
C SER A 416 21.21 11.80 -7.34
N GLY A 417 20.90 11.06 -8.40
CA GLY A 417 19.78 10.12 -8.41
C GLY A 417 19.92 9.04 -7.34
N LYS A 418 18.80 8.37 -7.02
CA LYS A 418 18.79 7.23 -6.09
C LYS A 418 19.69 6.09 -6.60
N ASP A 419 20.34 5.36 -5.69
CA ASP A 419 21.15 4.20 -6.07
C ASP A 419 20.24 3.11 -6.68
N PRO A 420 20.45 2.71 -7.94
CA PRO A 420 19.60 1.72 -8.62
C PRO A 420 19.66 0.32 -8.02
N ARG A 421 20.61 0.05 -7.11
CA ARG A 421 20.72 -1.22 -6.37
C ARG A 421 19.79 -1.28 -5.17
N LEU A 422 19.31 -0.13 -4.68
CA LEU A 422 18.36 -0.08 -3.58
C LEU A 422 16.95 -0.30 -4.10
N TYR A 423 16.13 -0.99 -3.30
CA TYR A 423 14.72 -1.07 -3.56
C TYR A 423 14.00 0.11 -2.93
N GLU A 424 13.53 1.02 -3.78
CA GLU A 424 12.60 2.06 -3.35
C GLU A 424 11.25 1.44 -2.99
N CYS A 425 10.97 1.31 -1.69
CA CYS A 425 9.75 0.75 -1.15
C CYS A 425 8.74 1.86 -0.85
N PRO A 426 7.53 1.84 -1.45
CA PRO A 426 6.50 2.83 -1.15
C PRO A 426 5.96 2.65 0.26
N VAL A 427 5.60 3.76 0.91
CA VAL A 427 4.96 3.79 2.23
C VAL A 427 3.53 4.32 2.09
N TYR A 428 2.58 3.53 2.58
CA TYR A 428 1.16 3.89 2.59
C TYR A 428 0.62 3.96 4.02
N ARG A 429 -0.35 4.85 4.22
CA ARG A 429 -1.09 4.98 5.49
C ARG A 429 -1.90 3.73 5.83
N LYS A 430 -2.41 3.06 4.79
CA LYS A 430 -3.36 1.95 4.88
C LYS A 430 -3.03 0.86 3.85
N PRO A 431 -3.53 -0.38 4.03
CA PRO A 431 -3.32 -1.47 3.08
C PRO A 431 -3.91 -1.18 1.68
N LYS A 432 -4.92 -0.30 1.60
CA LYS A 432 -5.42 0.22 0.33
C LYS A 432 -4.42 1.24 -0.23
N ARG A 433 -3.60 0.77 -1.16
CA ARG A 433 -2.50 1.53 -1.78
C ARG A 433 -3.07 2.42 -2.89
N THR A 434 -3.31 3.68 -2.57
CA THR A 434 -3.75 4.72 -3.52
C THR A 434 -2.97 5.99 -3.23
N ASP A 435 -2.89 6.92 -4.18
CA ASP A 435 -2.19 8.21 -4.00
C ASP A 435 -2.62 8.96 -2.73
N ALA A 436 -3.91 8.92 -2.38
CA ALA A 436 -4.43 9.54 -1.16
C ALA A 436 -3.82 8.98 0.14
N ASN A 437 -3.35 7.73 0.11
CA ASN A 437 -2.71 7.05 1.23
C ASN A 437 -1.19 7.02 1.11
N TYR A 438 -0.61 7.42 -0.01
CA TYR A 438 0.83 7.45 -0.20
C TYR A 438 1.47 8.54 0.69
N ILE A 439 2.61 8.22 1.30
CA ILE A 439 3.34 9.12 2.20
C ILE A 439 4.70 9.52 1.60
N GLY A 440 5.38 8.57 0.99
CA GLY A 440 6.74 8.69 0.49
C GLY A 440 7.36 7.31 0.29
N SER A 441 8.66 7.26 0.06
CA SER A 441 9.41 6.01 -0.12
C SER A 441 10.53 5.86 0.90
N ILE A 442 10.84 4.62 1.24
CA ILE A 442 12.00 4.21 2.04
C ILE A 442 12.84 3.27 1.19
N ASP A 443 14.13 3.55 1.09
CA ASP A 443 15.04 2.76 0.27
C ASP A 443 15.63 1.61 1.11
N PHE A 444 15.49 0.38 0.62
CA PHE A 444 16.00 -0.83 1.28
C PHE A 444 17.19 -1.42 0.54
N GLN A 445 18.15 -1.94 1.32
CA GLN A 445 19.21 -2.79 0.80
C GLN A 445 18.68 -4.20 0.52
N THR A 446 19.20 -4.83 -0.53
CA THR A 446 18.80 -6.17 -0.97
C THR A 446 19.96 -6.89 -1.63
N ASP A 447 20.03 -8.22 -1.42
CA ASP A 447 20.99 -9.09 -2.11
C ASP A 447 20.46 -9.59 -3.48
N ILE A 448 19.13 -9.51 -3.68
CA ILE A 448 18.44 -9.85 -4.93
C ILE A 448 18.14 -8.55 -5.70
N SER A 449 18.00 -8.63 -7.02
CA SER A 449 17.61 -7.49 -7.86
C SER A 449 16.35 -6.78 -7.31
N PRO A 450 16.33 -5.43 -7.24
CA PRO A 450 15.15 -4.66 -6.83
C PRO A 450 13.88 -4.98 -7.63
N ARG A 451 14.02 -5.45 -8.89
CA ARG A 451 12.90 -5.90 -9.73
C ARG A 451 12.09 -7.02 -9.08
N HIS A 452 12.76 -7.90 -8.33
CA HIS A 452 12.11 -8.98 -7.58
C HIS A 452 11.07 -8.45 -6.60
N TRP A 453 11.42 -7.41 -5.83
CA TRP A 453 10.54 -6.80 -4.84
C TRP A 453 9.42 -5.98 -5.46
N VAL A 454 9.65 -5.40 -6.64
CA VAL A 454 8.57 -4.81 -7.45
C VAL A 454 7.54 -5.87 -7.80
N LEU A 455 7.96 -7.02 -8.34
CA LEU A 455 7.06 -8.12 -8.71
C LEU A 455 6.30 -8.68 -7.49
N ARG A 456 6.97 -8.79 -6.33
CA ARG A 456 6.38 -9.21 -5.06
C ARG A 456 5.34 -8.22 -4.51
N GLY A 457 5.30 -7.00 -5.02
CA GLY A 457 4.41 -5.95 -4.54
C GLY A 457 4.76 -5.50 -3.12
N VAL A 458 6.05 -5.40 -2.79
CA VAL A 458 6.48 -5.01 -1.44
C VAL A 458 6.07 -3.57 -1.15
N ALA A 459 5.52 -3.32 0.05
CA ALA A 459 5.24 -1.97 0.52
C ALA A 459 5.38 -1.90 2.04
N LEU A 460 5.57 -0.68 2.56
CA LEU A 460 5.43 -0.37 3.97
C LEU A 460 4.03 0.18 4.24
N LEU A 461 3.44 -0.27 5.33
CA LEU A 461 2.13 0.14 5.79
C LEU A 461 2.24 0.75 7.18
N CYS A 462 1.62 1.91 7.38
CA CYS A 462 1.44 2.50 8.71
C CYS A 462 0.38 1.77 9.54
N ASP A 463 -0.55 1.09 8.88
CA ASP A 463 -1.56 0.30 9.55
C ASP A 463 -1.93 -0.89 8.66
N ILE A 464 -2.21 -2.01 9.31
CA ILE A 464 -2.54 -3.29 8.70
C ILE A 464 -4.05 -3.62 8.84
N LYS A 465 -4.82 -2.71 9.43
CA LYS A 465 -6.25 -2.89 9.73
C LYS A 465 -7.16 -1.99 8.91
#